data_AF-A0A258BMR7-F1
#
_entry.id   AF-A0A258BMR7-F1
#
_cell.length_a   1.000
_cell.length_b   1.000
_cell.length_c   1.000
_cell.angle_alpha   90.00
_cell.angle_beta   90.00
_cell.angle_gamma   90.00
#
_symmetry.space_group_name_H-M   'P 1'
#
loop_
_entity.id
_entity.type
_entity.pdbx_description
1 polymer ?
#
loop_
_entity_poly.entity_id
_entity_poly.type
_entity_poly.pdbx_seq_one_letter_code
_entity_poly.pdbx_strand_id
1 'polypeptide(L)'
;MNKDVIYIDVEDDITTIVGKIKASKEKIIALVPPNRVGLLQSAVSMRLLQRTAEQANKRLVLISSSPSLTSLAAAAKIPVARNLQSKPELIDVPVLKVDDDDIIDGEKLPIGEIARSATTSNKNAEVAINAAIKSSVIAEPMKSAAGKRSPKTKKVPNFSSFRK
;
A
#
# COMPACT_ATOMS: atom_id res chain seq x y z
N MET A 1 -32.40 -23.22 2.73
CA MET A 1 -30.94 -23.09 2.51
C MET A 1 -30.73 -21.86 1.64
N ASN A 2 -30.89 -20.67 2.23
CA ASN A 2 -31.08 -19.49 1.40
C ASN A 2 -29.78 -18.69 1.39
N LYS A 3 -29.01 -18.88 0.32
CA LYS A 3 -27.83 -18.08 -0.01
C LYS A 3 -28.13 -17.43 -1.35
N ASP A 4 -27.82 -16.14 -1.46
CA ASP A 4 -27.88 -15.43 -2.73
C ASP A 4 -26.49 -15.41 -3.36
N VAL A 5 -26.41 -15.67 -4.66
CA VAL A 5 -25.14 -15.76 -5.38
C VAL A 5 -25.05 -14.60 -6.34
N ILE A 6 -24.12 -13.70 -6.07
CA ILE A 6 -23.88 -12.51 -6.88
C ILE A 6 -22.63 -12.74 -7.70
N TYR A 7 -22.82 -12.88 -9.01
CA TYR A 7 -21.74 -12.86 -9.98
C TYR A 7 -21.35 -11.41 -10.26
N ILE A 8 -20.06 -11.14 -10.16
CA ILE A 8 -19.48 -9.85 -10.54
C ILE A 8 -19.00 -9.96 -11.99
N ASP A 9 -19.10 -8.88 -12.75
CA ASP A 9 -18.50 -8.78 -14.08
C ASP A 9 -17.15 -8.04 -14.03
N VAL A 10 -16.36 -8.12 -15.10
CA VAL A 10 -15.06 -7.45 -15.24
C VAL A 10 -15.21 -5.92 -15.14
N GLU A 11 -16.37 -5.39 -15.53
CA GLU A 11 -16.70 -3.96 -15.56
C GLU A 11 -17.46 -3.46 -14.32
N ASP A 12 -17.84 -4.35 -13.39
CA ASP A 12 -18.67 -3.98 -12.24
C ASP A 12 -17.88 -3.21 -11.19
N ASP A 13 -18.10 -1.90 -11.06
CA ASP A 13 -17.51 -1.06 -10.01
C ASP A 13 -17.99 -1.37 -8.57
N ILE A 14 -17.23 -0.90 -7.57
CA ILE A 14 -17.55 -1.07 -6.14
C ILE A 14 -18.96 -0.59 -5.82
N THR A 15 -19.38 0.54 -6.38
CA THR A 15 -20.73 1.11 -6.18
C THR A 15 -21.82 0.18 -6.71
N THR A 16 -21.58 -0.45 -7.86
CA THR A 16 -22.47 -1.45 -8.47
C THR A 16 -22.58 -2.68 -7.59
N ILE A 17 -21.45 -3.21 -7.10
CA ILE A 17 -21.42 -4.36 -6.18
C ILE A 17 -22.15 -4.03 -4.87
N VAL A 18 -21.92 -2.84 -4.31
CA VAL A 18 -22.64 -2.33 -3.11
C VAL A 18 -24.14 -2.29 -3.35
N GLY A 19 -24.57 -1.83 -4.53
CA GLY A 19 -25.98 -1.85 -4.95
C GLY A 19 -26.55 -3.26 -4.97
N LYS A 20 -25.86 -4.21 -5.59
CA LYS A 20 -26.25 -5.63 -5.66
C LYS A 20 -26.34 -6.26 -4.27
N ILE A 21 -25.38 -5.99 -3.38
CA ILE A 21 -25.38 -6.47 -1.99
C ILE A 21 -26.59 -5.94 -1.22
N LYS A 22 -26.96 -4.66 -1.40
CA LYS A 22 -28.13 -4.07 -0.74
C LYS A 22 -29.45 -4.63 -1.28
N ALA A 23 -29.55 -4.81 -2.59
CA ALA A 23 -30.74 -5.32 -3.26
C ALA A 23 -31.04 -6.80 -2.97
N SER A 24 -30.02 -7.59 -2.62
CA SER A 24 -30.19 -8.99 -2.23
C SER A 24 -31.17 -9.15 -1.05
N LYS A 25 -32.03 -10.16 -1.06
CA LYS A 25 -33.00 -10.40 0.02
C LYS A 25 -32.47 -11.36 1.10
N GLU A 26 -31.37 -12.06 0.82
CA GLU A 26 -30.88 -13.13 1.67
C GLU A 26 -29.86 -12.67 2.70
N LYS A 27 -29.79 -13.40 3.82
CA LYS A 27 -28.84 -13.12 4.92
C LYS A 27 -27.41 -13.51 4.58
N ILE A 28 -27.20 -14.42 3.63
CA ILE A 28 -25.89 -14.92 3.22
C ILE A 28 -25.71 -14.61 1.74
N ILE A 29 -24.70 -13.83 1.42
CA ILE A 29 -24.36 -13.43 0.06
C ILE A 29 -23.03 -14.08 -0.32
N ALA A 30 -23.05 -14.87 -1.38
CA ALA A 30 -21.88 -15.46 -2.00
C ALA A 30 -21.45 -14.60 -3.20
N LEU A 31 -20.28 -14.00 -3.10
CA LEU A 31 -19.70 -13.15 -4.13
C LEU A 31 -18.75 -13.97 -5.00
N VAL A 32 -19.04 -14.04 -6.30
CA VAL A 32 -18.21 -14.77 -7.27
C VAL A 32 -17.52 -13.75 -8.18
N PRO A 33 -16.22 -13.48 -7.98
CA PRO A 33 -15.44 -12.63 -8.84
C PRO A 33 -15.01 -13.35 -10.13
N PRO A 34 -14.89 -12.66 -11.26
CA PRO A 34 -14.28 -13.22 -12.45
C PRO A 34 -12.76 -13.36 -12.28
N ASN A 35 -12.11 -14.07 -13.21
CA ASN A 35 -10.67 -14.34 -13.16
C ASN A 35 -9.80 -13.07 -13.07
N ARG A 36 -10.33 -11.93 -13.51
CA ARG A 36 -9.63 -10.64 -13.48
C ARG A 36 -10.60 -9.58 -12.98
N VAL A 37 -10.52 -9.21 -11.70
CA VAL A 37 -11.27 -8.06 -11.16
C VAL A 37 -10.26 -7.06 -10.66
N GLY A 38 -10.18 -5.88 -11.30
CA GLY A 38 -9.30 -4.81 -10.84
C GLY A 38 -9.69 -4.25 -9.47
N LEU A 39 -10.96 -4.39 -9.09
CA LEU A 39 -11.54 -3.73 -7.92
C LEU A 39 -11.33 -4.50 -6.61
N LEU A 40 -11.08 -5.80 -6.70
CA LEU A 40 -10.85 -6.67 -5.54
C LEU A 40 -9.35 -6.83 -5.21
N GLN A 41 -8.47 -6.10 -5.89
CA GLN A 41 -7.01 -6.16 -5.66
C GLN A 41 -6.54 -5.42 -4.40
N SER A 42 -7.42 -4.67 -3.73
CA SER A 42 -7.07 -3.92 -2.52
C SER A 42 -7.82 -4.44 -1.29
N ALA A 43 -7.09 -4.54 -0.17
CA ALA A 43 -7.67 -4.88 1.13
C ALA A 43 -8.69 -3.82 1.60
N VAL A 44 -8.55 -2.55 1.15
CA VAL A 44 -9.50 -1.48 1.45
C VAL A 44 -10.84 -1.75 0.77
N SER A 45 -10.83 -2.15 -0.50
CA SER A 45 -12.05 -2.51 -1.24
C SER A 45 -12.79 -3.65 -0.56
N MET A 46 -12.07 -4.68 -0.11
CA MET A 46 -12.64 -5.80 0.65
C MET A 46 -13.31 -5.32 1.93
N ARG A 47 -12.62 -4.48 2.72
CA ARG A 47 -13.19 -3.91 3.97
C ARG A 47 -14.44 -3.07 3.70
N LEU A 48 -14.49 -2.31 2.61
CA LEU A 48 -15.66 -1.50 2.27
C LEU A 48 -16.87 -2.37 1.93
N LEU A 49 -16.67 -3.45 1.18
CA LEU A 49 -17.72 -4.42 0.86
C LEU A 49 -18.21 -5.16 2.11
N GLN A 50 -17.30 -5.59 2.98
CA GLN A 50 -17.64 -6.19 4.27
C GLN A 50 -18.46 -5.24 5.14
N ARG A 51 -18.01 -3.99 5.32
CA ARG A 51 -18.72 -2.95 6.09
C ARG A 51 -20.12 -2.72 5.55
N THR A 52 -20.26 -2.65 4.23
CA THR A 52 -21.56 -2.47 3.57
C THR A 52 -22.49 -3.66 3.86
N ALA A 53 -21.97 -4.89 3.79
CA ALA A 53 -22.73 -6.09 4.11
C ALA A 53 -23.14 -6.13 5.60
N GLU A 54 -22.24 -5.79 6.50
CA GLU A 54 -22.49 -5.68 7.95
C GLU A 54 -23.57 -4.63 8.26
N GLN A 55 -23.51 -3.46 7.63
CA GLN A 55 -24.53 -2.41 7.76
C GLN A 55 -25.91 -2.90 7.27
N ALA A 56 -25.94 -3.76 6.25
CA ALA A 56 -27.15 -4.39 5.77
C ALA A 56 -27.58 -5.62 6.60
N ASN A 57 -26.86 -5.96 7.68
CA ASN A 57 -27.02 -7.17 8.50
C ASN A 57 -26.92 -8.48 7.68
N LYS A 58 -26.03 -8.52 6.69
CA LYS A 58 -25.78 -9.67 5.82
C LYS A 58 -24.36 -10.17 5.97
N ARG A 59 -24.18 -11.48 5.80
CA ARG A 59 -22.87 -12.13 5.78
C ARG A 59 -22.38 -12.27 4.35
N LEU A 60 -21.27 -11.60 4.04
CA LEU A 60 -20.58 -11.72 2.77
C LEU A 60 -19.61 -12.90 2.82
N VAL A 61 -19.64 -13.73 1.78
CA VAL A 61 -18.70 -14.83 1.56
C VAL A 61 -18.09 -14.66 0.18
N LEU A 62 -16.77 -14.67 0.08
CA LEU A 62 -16.08 -14.61 -1.21
C LEU A 62 -15.84 -16.04 -1.72
N ILE A 63 -16.18 -16.31 -2.97
CA ILE A 63 -15.88 -17.58 -3.63
C ILE A 63 -14.70 -17.35 -4.55
N SER A 64 -13.52 -17.85 -4.18
CA SER A 64 -12.34 -17.75 -5.04
C SER A 64 -11.35 -18.86 -4.71
N SER A 65 -10.68 -19.35 -5.74
CA SER A 65 -9.54 -20.26 -5.63
C SER A 65 -8.19 -19.54 -5.75
N SER A 66 -8.18 -18.23 -6.02
CA SER A 66 -6.96 -17.44 -6.21
C SER A 66 -6.28 -17.11 -4.88
N PRO A 67 -5.01 -17.49 -4.65
CA PRO A 67 -4.29 -17.20 -3.41
C PRO A 67 -4.21 -15.71 -3.06
N SER A 68 -4.06 -14.84 -4.07
CA SER A 68 -3.97 -13.39 -3.87
C SER A 68 -5.27 -12.76 -3.39
N LEU A 69 -6.41 -13.23 -3.89
CA LEU A 69 -7.72 -12.76 -3.41
C LEU A 69 -8.02 -13.31 -2.03
N THR A 70 -7.62 -14.55 -1.76
CA THR A 70 -7.79 -15.19 -0.45
C THR A 70 -7.02 -14.44 0.64
N SER A 71 -5.78 -14.02 0.40
CA SER A 71 -4.99 -13.26 1.39
C SER A 71 -5.58 -11.87 1.66
N LEU A 72 -6.05 -11.18 0.62
CA LEU A 72 -6.71 -9.88 0.75
C LEU A 72 -8.04 -9.97 1.49
N ALA A 73 -8.83 -11.01 1.21
CA ALA A 73 -10.09 -11.27 1.91
C ALA A 73 -9.85 -11.61 3.38
N ALA A 74 -8.81 -12.38 3.69
CA ALA A 74 -8.42 -12.69 5.06
C ALA A 74 -7.98 -11.43 5.84
N ALA A 75 -7.24 -10.52 5.20
CA ALA A 75 -6.89 -9.20 5.77
C ALA A 75 -8.11 -8.29 6.04
N ALA A 76 -9.22 -8.57 5.37
CA ALA A 76 -10.52 -7.95 5.58
C ALA A 76 -11.48 -8.83 6.39
N LYS A 77 -11.03 -9.93 7.01
CA LYS A 77 -11.88 -10.85 7.81
C LYS A 77 -13.12 -11.35 7.07
N ILE A 78 -13.06 -11.45 5.74
CA ILE A 78 -14.13 -12.00 4.92
C ILE A 78 -13.94 -13.53 4.82
N PRO A 79 -14.97 -14.34 5.14
CA PRO A 79 -14.94 -15.78 4.88
C PRO A 79 -14.71 -16.07 3.40
N VAL A 80 -13.77 -16.98 3.10
CA VAL A 80 -13.49 -17.43 1.73
C VAL A 80 -13.91 -18.89 1.59
N ALA A 81 -14.56 -19.21 0.49
CA ALA A 81 -14.88 -20.57 0.11
C ALA A 81 -14.23 -20.88 -1.24
N ARG A 82 -13.67 -22.09 -1.39
CA ARG A 82 -13.11 -22.52 -2.68
C ARG A 82 -14.22 -22.73 -3.71
N ASN A 83 -15.38 -23.23 -3.27
CA ASN A 83 -16.53 -23.55 -4.11
C ASN A 83 -17.85 -23.16 -3.41
N LEU A 84 -18.92 -22.91 -4.17
CA LEU A 84 -20.24 -22.53 -3.66
C LEU A 84 -20.87 -23.58 -2.70
N GLN A 85 -20.47 -24.84 -2.83
CA GLN A 85 -20.89 -25.95 -1.95
C GLN A 85 -19.99 -26.19 -0.74
N SER A 86 -18.78 -25.61 -0.71
CA SER A 86 -17.90 -25.73 0.46
C SER A 86 -18.39 -24.84 1.61
N LYS A 87 -18.20 -25.31 2.85
CA LYS A 87 -18.46 -24.48 4.02
C LYS A 87 -17.53 -23.26 3.96
N PRO A 88 -18.03 -22.04 4.16
CA PRO A 88 -17.18 -20.86 4.26
C PRO A 88 -16.22 -21.05 5.44
N GLU A 89 -14.93 -21.08 5.17
CA GLU A 89 -13.90 -21.13 6.21
C GLU A 89 -13.32 -19.73 6.36
N LEU A 90 -13.36 -19.20 7.58
CA LEU A 90 -12.52 -18.06 7.93
C LEU A 90 -11.09 -18.59 7.95
N ILE A 91 -10.29 -18.23 6.96
CA ILE A 91 -8.85 -18.39 7.07
C ILE A 91 -8.43 -17.30 8.03
N ASP A 92 -8.27 -17.67 9.30
CA ASP A 92 -7.63 -16.82 10.27
C ASP A 92 -6.21 -16.58 9.73
N VAL A 93 -5.91 -15.32 9.38
CA VAL A 93 -4.54 -14.94 9.06
C VAL A 93 -3.75 -15.35 10.30
N PRO A 94 -2.66 -16.15 10.17
CA PRO A 94 -1.84 -16.40 11.32
C PRO A 94 -1.45 -15.03 11.85
N VAL A 95 -1.95 -14.67 13.03
CA VAL A 95 -1.43 -13.54 13.77
C VAL A 95 0.02 -13.92 13.95
N LEU A 96 0.90 -13.33 13.14
CA LEU A 96 2.31 -13.25 13.45
C LEU A 96 2.29 -12.71 14.88
N LYS A 97 2.61 -13.56 15.84
CA LYS A 97 2.88 -13.13 17.20
C LYS A 97 4.06 -12.21 17.03
N VAL A 98 3.80 -10.91 17.09
CA VAL A 98 4.87 -9.94 17.25
C VAL A 98 5.30 -10.18 18.68
N ASP A 99 6.37 -10.96 18.86
CA ASP A 99 7.03 -11.02 20.16
C ASP A 99 7.56 -9.61 20.44
N ASP A 100 7.44 -9.15 21.69
CA ASP A 100 7.84 -7.80 22.10
C ASP A 100 9.33 -7.51 21.84
N ASP A 101 10.12 -8.54 21.47
CA ASP A 101 11.52 -8.47 21.07
C ASP A 101 11.75 -7.84 19.67
N ASP A 102 10.71 -7.69 18.83
CA ASP A 102 10.81 -7.07 17.50
C ASP A 102 10.58 -5.53 17.53
N ILE A 103 10.35 -4.95 18.71
CA ILE A 103 10.26 -3.50 18.90
C ILE A 103 11.67 -2.93 19.07
N ILE A 104 12.16 -2.21 18.06
CA ILE A 104 13.46 -1.54 18.13
C ILE A 104 13.34 -0.30 19.01
N ASP A 105 13.76 -0.40 20.28
CA ASP A 105 13.92 0.74 21.17
C ASP A 105 15.05 1.66 20.69
N GLY A 106 14.67 2.87 20.26
CA GLY A 106 15.60 3.87 19.75
C GLY A 106 16.68 4.31 20.74
N GLU A 107 16.46 4.10 22.05
CA GLU A 107 17.43 4.39 23.12
C GLU A 107 18.53 3.33 23.24
N LYS A 108 18.27 2.10 22.77
CA LYS A 108 19.22 0.98 22.81
C LYS A 108 20.09 0.91 21.54
N LEU A 109 19.81 1.77 20.55
CA LEU A 109 20.64 1.88 19.36
C LEU A 109 22.00 2.51 19.72
N PRO A 110 23.14 1.94 19.31
CA PRO A 110 24.46 2.50 19.56
C PRO A 110 24.70 3.73 18.69
N ILE A 111 24.14 4.87 19.10
CA ILE A 111 24.27 6.16 18.38
C ILE A 111 25.74 6.65 18.34
N GLY A 112 26.61 6.11 19.20
CA GLY A 112 28.00 6.54 19.36
C GLY A 112 29.05 5.82 18.50
N GLU A 113 28.78 4.64 17.94
CA GLU A 113 29.80 3.86 17.22
C GLU A 113 30.00 4.33 15.77
N ILE A 114 28.94 4.79 15.11
CA ILE A 114 28.99 5.35 13.75
C ILE A 114 29.82 6.65 13.74
N ALA A 115 29.71 7.46 14.81
CA ALA A 115 30.48 8.69 14.96
C ALA A 115 31.98 8.44 15.20
N ARG A 116 32.36 7.31 15.82
CA ARG A 116 33.76 6.92 16.04
C ARG A 116 34.41 6.27 14.82
N SER A 117 33.63 5.65 13.93
CA SER A 117 34.15 5.13 12.67
C SER A 117 34.59 6.25 11.71
N ALA A 118 33.98 7.44 11.81
CA ALA A 118 34.35 8.61 11.00
C ALA A 118 35.71 9.24 11.37
N THR A 119 36.23 9.02 12.58
CA THR A 119 37.49 9.63 13.04
C THR A 119 38.73 8.76 12.79
N THR A 120 38.56 7.54 12.28
CA THR A 120 39.68 6.64 11.91
C THR A 120 39.88 6.56 10.39
N SER A 121 39.52 7.63 9.66
CA SER A 121 39.90 7.78 8.26
C SER A 121 41.38 8.14 8.17
N ASN A 122 42.15 7.09 7.87
CA ASN A 122 43.56 7.10 7.52
C ASN A 122 43.93 8.31 6.62
N LYS A 123 44.81 9.20 7.11
CA LYS A 123 45.27 10.44 6.44
C LYS A 123 45.84 10.23 5.02
N ASN A 124 46.12 8.98 4.64
CA ASN A 124 46.62 8.63 3.32
C ASN A 124 45.53 8.56 2.22
N ALA A 125 44.25 8.45 2.58
CA ALA A 125 43.16 8.39 1.60
C ALA A 125 42.80 9.76 1.02
N GLU A 126 43.01 10.85 1.76
CA GLU A 126 42.63 12.21 1.37
C GLU A 126 43.52 12.79 0.25
N VAL A 127 44.77 12.33 0.16
CA VAL A 127 45.74 12.79 -0.87
C VAL A 127 45.42 12.19 -2.24
N ALA A 128 44.95 10.94 -2.30
CA ALA A 128 44.61 10.26 -3.55
C ALA A 128 43.35 10.84 -4.20
N ILE A 129 42.34 11.21 -3.39
CA ILE A 129 41.07 11.76 -3.89
C ILE A 129 41.27 13.16 -4.46
N ASN A 130 42.09 13.99 -3.81
CA ASN A 130 42.41 15.34 -4.27
C ASN A 130 43.27 15.35 -5.56
N ALA A 131 44.10 14.33 -5.78
CA ALA A 131 44.86 14.18 -7.02
C ALA A 131 43.95 13.80 -8.21
N ALA A 132 42.95 12.95 -7.99
CA ALA A 132 41.99 12.55 -9.01
C ALA A 132 41.10 13.72 -9.48
N ILE A 133 40.62 14.55 -8.53
CA ILE A 133 39.74 15.70 -8.83
C ILE A 133 40.47 16.78 -9.64
N LYS A 134 41.78 16.98 -9.44
CA LYS A 134 42.59 17.91 -10.25
C LYS A 134 42.81 17.45 -11.69
N SER A 135 42.71 16.14 -11.96
CA SER A 135 42.97 15.59 -13.30
C SER A 135 41.76 15.61 -14.24
N SER A 136 40.55 15.83 -13.73
CA SER A 136 39.29 15.73 -14.50
C SER A 136 38.73 17.07 -15.01
N VAL A 137 39.43 18.20 -14.85
CA VAL A 137 38.98 19.52 -15.32
C VAL A 137 39.70 19.93 -16.60
N ILE A 138 39.53 19.17 -17.69
CA ILE A 138 39.70 19.69 -19.07
C ILE A 138 38.70 18.97 -19.98
N ALA A 139 37.53 19.57 -20.17
CA ALA A 139 36.71 19.40 -21.36
C ALA A 139 35.80 20.64 -21.50
N GLU A 140 36.08 21.45 -22.51
CA GLU A 140 35.36 22.68 -22.87
C GLU A 140 33.90 22.40 -23.25
N PRO A 141 32.94 23.30 -22.96
CA PRO A 141 31.57 23.18 -23.44
C PRO A 141 31.41 23.80 -24.84
N MET A 142 30.86 23.03 -25.77
CA MET A 142 30.38 23.51 -27.07
C MET A 142 29.30 24.59 -26.91
N LYS A 143 29.41 25.63 -27.74
CA LYS A 143 28.45 26.73 -27.91
C LYS A 143 27.06 26.23 -28.34
N SER A 144 26.02 26.69 -27.64
CA SER A 144 24.71 26.97 -28.25
C SER A 144 24.02 28.13 -27.53
N ALA A 145 23.38 28.98 -28.32
CA ALA A 145 22.96 30.34 -27.99
C ALA A 145 21.66 30.46 -27.17
N ALA A 146 21.54 31.62 -26.52
CA ALA A 146 20.33 32.34 -26.11
C ALA A 146 19.42 31.74 -25.02
N GLY A 147 19.45 32.36 -23.83
CA GLY A 147 18.38 32.27 -22.83
C GLY A 147 18.76 32.79 -21.45
N LYS A 148 18.78 34.12 -21.24
CA LYS A 148 18.91 34.72 -19.90
C LYS A 148 17.69 34.34 -19.03
N ARG A 149 17.88 33.57 -17.95
CA ARG A 149 16.91 33.48 -16.83
C ARG A 149 17.63 33.56 -15.49
N SER A 150 17.44 34.67 -14.79
CA SER A 150 17.83 34.86 -13.39
C SER A 150 17.00 33.93 -12.47
N PRO A 151 17.53 33.53 -11.29
CA PRO A 151 16.81 32.65 -10.38
C PRO A 151 15.69 33.46 -9.71
N LYS A 152 14.43 33.17 -10.06
CA LYS A 152 13.27 33.71 -9.34
C LYS A 152 13.19 33.04 -7.97
N THR A 153 13.48 33.80 -6.92
CA THR A 153 13.10 33.43 -5.55
C THR A 153 11.58 33.26 -5.50
N LYS A 154 11.11 32.07 -5.12
CA LYS A 154 9.68 31.79 -4.96
C LYS A 154 9.16 32.63 -3.79
N LYS A 155 8.38 33.68 -4.08
CA LYS A 155 7.71 34.47 -3.04
C LYS A 155 6.59 33.63 -2.44
N VAL A 156 6.76 33.24 -1.18
CA VAL A 156 5.71 32.56 -0.39
C VAL A 156 4.62 33.59 -0.06
N PRO A 157 3.34 33.31 -0.34
CA PRO A 157 2.24 34.21 0.04
C PRO A 157 2.12 34.31 1.56
N ASN A 158 1.86 35.51 2.07
CA ASN A 158 1.69 35.75 3.50
C ASN A 158 0.25 35.44 3.91
N PHE A 159 0.06 34.45 4.78
CA PHE A 159 -1.26 33.99 5.26
C PHE A 159 -1.73 34.73 6.53
N SER A 160 -1.02 35.77 6.98
CA SER A 160 -1.41 36.56 8.15
C SER A 160 -2.74 37.30 8.01
N SER A 161 -3.25 37.47 6.78
CA SER A 161 -4.55 38.09 6.51
C SER A 161 -5.75 37.19 6.80
N PHE A 162 -5.53 35.89 7.07
CA PHE A 162 -6.60 34.91 7.32
C PHE A 162 -6.98 34.76 8.80
N ARG A 163 -6.35 35.53 9.70
CA ARG A 163 -6.78 35.60 11.10
C ARG A 163 -7.64 36.86 11.30
N LYS A 164 -8.95 36.66 11.33
CA LYS A 164 -9.94 37.56 11.94
C LYS A 164 -10.56 36.84 13.12
#